data_AF-A0A150MNP1-F1
#
_entry.id   AF-A0A150MNP1-F1
#
_cell.length_a   1.000
_cell.length_b   1.000
_cell.length_c   1.000
_cell.angle_alpha   90.00
_cell.angle_beta   90.00
_cell.angle_gamma   90.00
#
_symmetry.space_group_name_H-M   'P 1'
#
loop_
_entity.id
_entity.type
_entity.pdbx_description
1 polymer ?
#
loop_
_entity_poly.entity_id
_entity_poly.type
_entity_poly.pdbx_seq_one_letter_code
_entity_poly.pdbx_strand_id
1 'polypeptide(L)'
;MKLGARILKTGIAVALALFLGALFHFPSPVFAGISAVFAMQPTIYRSYLSLIEQVQANVIGALFAIAAVLILGRDPLIVGLTIMIVIALCLKMRLESSTISVALVTVIAIMEYTDRQFIEFAAIRFLTIMLGLFAAFLVNLIFLPPKYEKKLYETISGKTETILKWIRLHKQQAADHHRLKDEIETLHEEMTKLDHLYFMYKEERTYFRRLRFQKSRKLVLYRQMIIAAHRALSVLKWLHQLENEFTRLPAELREAICLHLSHLLDYHEQLLLKFIHKAKPLPHDKRAKEIGRQRERLASALYAGGEPPAEYRLFSLIGALIDYGDRLEHLDKLVDSFHHYHYDDKLEKELEKATGGRS
;
A
#
# COMPACT_ATOMS: atom_id res chain seq x y z
N MET A 1 -14.07 -3.19 11.87
CA MET A 1 -13.21 -4.27 11.31
C MET A 1 -13.48 -4.35 9.81
N LYS A 2 -12.56 -3.90 8.95
CA LYS A 2 -12.79 -3.93 7.49
C LYS A 2 -12.36 -5.31 6.97
N LEU A 3 -13.34 -6.17 6.67
CA LEU A 3 -13.13 -7.45 5.97
C LEU A 3 -12.25 -7.19 4.75
N GLY A 4 -11.06 -7.78 4.72
CA GLY A 4 -10.10 -7.55 3.64
C GLY A 4 -10.63 -8.12 2.32
N ALA A 5 -10.40 -7.42 1.21
CA ALA A 5 -10.76 -7.88 -0.14
C ALA A 5 -10.27 -9.30 -0.47
N ARG A 6 -9.21 -9.76 0.22
CA ARG A 6 -8.71 -11.14 0.16
C ARG A 6 -9.72 -12.17 0.68
N ILE A 7 -10.42 -11.91 1.77
CA ILE A 7 -11.40 -12.83 2.35
C ILE A 7 -12.59 -13.01 1.39
N LEU A 8 -13.07 -11.89 0.84
CA LEU A 8 -14.19 -11.89 -0.09
C LEU A 8 -13.88 -12.68 -1.37
N LYS A 9 -12.71 -12.44 -1.99
CA LYS A 9 -12.33 -13.18 -3.21
C LYS A 9 -12.14 -14.67 -2.97
N THR A 10 -11.61 -15.07 -1.80
CA THR A 10 -11.52 -16.49 -1.44
C THR A 10 -12.91 -17.11 -1.32
N GLY A 11 -13.84 -16.46 -0.63
CA GLY A 11 -15.22 -16.94 -0.50
C GLY A 11 -15.92 -17.09 -1.86
N ILE A 12 -15.75 -16.11 -2.76
CA ILE A 12 -16.32 -16.14 -4.11
C ILE A 12 -15.71 -17.28 -4.94
N ALA A 13 -14.40 -17.51 -4.85
CA ALA A 13 -13.74 -18.61 -5.55
C ALA A 13 -14.22 -19.98 -5.09
N VAL A 14 -14.40 -20.17 -3.78
CA VAL A 14 -14.96 -21.40 -3.23
C VAL A 14 -16.40 -21.60 -3.70
N ALA A 15 -17.24 -20.56 -3.61
CA ALA A 15 -18.62 -20.62 -4.08
C ALA A 15 -18.69 -20.97 -5.57
N LEU A 16 -17.84 -20.34 -6.41
CA LEU A 16 -17.76 -20.63 -7.84
C LEU A 16 -17.30 -22.08 -8.10
N ALA A 17 -16.28 -22.56 -7.39
CA ALA A 17 -15.78 -23.93 -7.54
C ALA A 17 -16.84 -24.98 -7.17
N LEU A 18 -17.56 -24.77 -6.07
CA LEU A 18 -18.66 -25.65 -5.65
C LEU A 18 -19.83 -25.60 -6.63
N PHE A 19 -20.20 -24.41 -7.08
CA PHE A 19 -21.28 -24.23 -8.06
C PHE A 19 -20.96 -24.92 -9.38
N LEU A 20 -19.75 -24.71 -9.92
CA LEU A 20 -19.30 -25.38 -11.13
C LEU A 20 -19.21 -26.90 -10.94
N GLY A 21 -18.70 -27.36 -9.79
CA GLY A 21 -18.65 -28.80 -9.49
C GLY A 21 -20.04 -29.46 -9.43
N ALA A 22 -21.03 -28.76 -8.88
CA ALA A 22 -22.43 -29.21 -8.87
C ALA A 22 -23.04 -29.18 -10.28
N LEU A 23 -22.74 -28.16 -11.08
CA LEU A 23 -23.22 -28.00 -12.45
C LEU A 23 -22.71 -29.12 -13.39
N PHE A 24 -21.45 -29.55 -13.22
CA PHE A 24 -20.89 -30.69 -13.96
C PHE A 24 -21.24 -32.05 -13.35
N HIS A 25 -22.10 -32.09 -12.33
CA HIS A 25 -22.53 -33.31 -11.65
C HIS A 25 -21.37 -34.15 -11.09
N PHE A 26 -20.30 -33.52 -10.62
CA PHE A 26 -19.22 -34.26 -9.96
C PHE A 26 -19.71 -34.86 -8.63
N PRO A 27 -19.36 -36.12 -8.30
CA PRO A 27 -19.89 -36.83 -7.13
C PRO A 27 -19.61 -36.14 -5.80
N SER A 28 -18.54 -35.35 -5.71
CA SER A 28 -18.17 -34.65 -4.48
C SER A 28 -17.47 -33.33 -4.82
N PRO A 29 -18.27 -32.26 -5.05
CA PRO A 29 -17.78 -30.91 -5.38
C PRO A 29 -16.91 -30.28 -4.29
N VAL A 30 -16.98 -30.80 -3.06
CA VAL A 30 -16.20 -30.32 -1.90
C VAL A 30 -14.71 -30.25 -2.20
N PHE A 31 -14.15 -31.21 -2.95
CA PHE A 31 -12.74 -31.19 -3.34
C PHE A 31 -12.38 -30.03 -4.29
N ALA A 32 -13.32 -29.58 -5.13
CA ALA A 32 -13.13 -28.37 -5.93
C ALA A 32 -13.04 -27.14 -5.02
N GLY A 33 -13.91 -27.06 -4.00
CA GLY A 33 -13.86 -26.01 -2.98
C GLY A 33 -12.54 -26.00 -2.20
N ILE A 34 -12.09 -27.15 -1.71
CA ILE A 34 -10.80 -27.28 -1.00
C ILE A 34 -9.65 -26.84 -1.90
N SER A 35 -9.60 -27.32 -3.14
CA SER A 35 -8.59 -26.93 -4.13
C SER A 35 -8.60 -25.42 -4.37
N ALA A 36 -9.77 -24.80 -4.49
CA ALA A 36 -9.90 -23.35 -4.69
C ALA A 36 -9.36 -22.53 -3.51
N VAL A 37 -9.52 -23.00 -2.26
CA VAL A 37 -8.96 -22.33 -1.07
C VAL A 37 -7.43 -22.30 -1.13
N PHE A 38 -6.81 -23.45 -1.40
CA PHE A 38 -5.36 -23.57 -1.44
C PHE A 38 -4.73 -22.94 -2.70
N ALA A 39 -5.47 -22.89 -3.80
CA ALA A 39 -5.07 -22.24 -5.04
C ALA A 39 -5.13 -20.71 -4.99
N MET A 40 -5.81 -20.13 -3.99
CA MET A 40 -6.04 -18.69 -3.91
C MET A 40 -4.76 -17.91 -3.58
N GLN A 41 -4.17 -17.30 -4.59
CA GLN A 41 -2.97 -16.47 -4.45
C GLN A 41 -3.28 -14.99 -4.20
N PRO A 42 -2.36 -14.20 -3.60
CA PRO A 42 -2.57 -12.77 -3.35
C PRO A 42 -2.62 -11.94 -4.64
N THR A 43 -1.93 -12.35 -5.71
CA THR A 43 -1.80 -11.58 -6.96
C THR A 43 -2.02 -12.43 -8.21
N ILE A 44 -2.41 -11.80 -9.32
CA ILE A 44 -2.68 -12.47 -10.62
C ILE A 44 -1.43 -13.18 -11.15
N TYR A 45 -0.27 -12.52 -11.12
CA TYR A 45 0.99 -13.11 -11.61
C TYR A 45 1.37 -14.36 -10.80
N ARG A 46 1.28 -14.32 -9.47
CA ARG A 46 1.54 -15.50 -8.65
C ARG A 46 0.47 -16.56 -8.84
N SER A 47 -0.79 -16.17 -9.06
CA SER A 47 -1.86 -17.11 -9.42
C SER A 47 -1.56 -17.84 -10.72
N TYR A 48 -0.97 -17.18 -11.71
CA TYR A 48 -0.57 -17.80 -12.98
C TYR A 48 0.61 -18.77 -12.82
N LEU A 49 1.67 -18.32 -12.14
CA LEU A 49 2.83 -19.20 -11.90
C LEU A 49 2.43 -20.41 -11.04
N SER A 50 1.67 -20.17 -9.97
CA SER A 50 1.18 -21.22 -9.08
C SER A 50 0.19 -22.14 -9.77
N LEU A 51 -0.63 -21.65 -10.72
CA LEU A 51 -1.49 -22.50 -11.54
C LEU A 51 -0.66 -23.56 -12.29
N ILE A 52 0.43 -23.16 -12.94
CA ILE A 52 1.30 -24.08 -13.68
C ILE A 52 1.96 -25.09 -12.73
N GLU A 53 2.53 -24.61 -11.62
CA GLU A 53 3.16 -25.45 -10.61
C GLU A 53 2.17 -26.45 -9.99
N GLN A 54 0.94 -26.01 -9.68
CA GLN A 54 -0.11 -26.84 -9.10
C GLN A 54 -0.65 -27.86 -10.08
N VAL A 55 -0.80 -27.52 -11.37
CA VAL A 55 -1.17 -28.51 -12.39
C VAL A 55 -0.10 -29.60 -12.45
N GLN A 56 1.19 -29.25 -12.51
CA GLN A 56 2.28 -30.23 -12.54
C GLN A 56 2.30 -31.12 -11.28
N ALA A 57 2.20 -30.51 -10.09
CA ALA A 57 2.22 -31.25 -8.83
C ALA A 57 1.03 -32.21 -8.69
N ASN A 58 -0.15 -31.78 -9.12
CA ASN A 58 -1.34 -32.63 -9.10
C ASN A 58 -1.27 -33.77 -10.12
N VAL A 59 -0.70 -33.54 -11.30
CA VAL A 59 -0.46 -34.61 -12.28
C VAL A 59 0.48 -35.67 -11.70
N ILE A 60 1.57 -35.25 -11.04
CA ILE A 60 2.48 -36.16 -10.35
C ILE A 60 1.75 -36.91 -9.24
N GLY A 61 1.04 -36.20 -8.36
CA GLY A 61 0.27 -36.80 -7.27
C GLY A 61 -0.74 -37.84 -7.77
N ALA A 62 -1.49 -37.52 -8.82
CA ALA A 62 -2.46 -38.44 -9.41
C ALA A 62 -1.81 -39.69 -10.02
N LEU A 63 -0.70 -39.52 -10.75
CA LEU A 63 0.00 -40.65 -11.36
C LEU A 63 0.56 -41.62 -10.31
N PHE A 64 1.18 -41.09 -9.25
CA PHE A 64 1.69 -41.91 -8.16
C PHE A 64 0.58 -42.55 -7.33
N ALA A 65 -0.52 -41.84 -7.07
CA ALA A 65 -1.69 -42.39 -6.38
C ALA A 65 -2.30 -43.57 -7.16
N ILE A 66 -2.51 -43.41 -8.47
CA ILE A 66 -3.05 -44.47 -9.32
C ILE A 66 -2.10 -45.68 -9.34
N ALA A 67 -0.80 -45.45 -9.54
CA ALA A 67 0.20 -46.52 -9.56
C ALA A 67 0.26 -47.28 -8.21
N ALA A 68 0.26 -46.55 -7.09
CA ALA A 68 0.29 -47.15 -5.76
C ALA A 68 -0.94 -48.03 -5.50
N VAL A 69 -2.13 -47.56 -5.86
CA VAL A 69 -3.37 -48.34 -5.68
C VAL A 69 -3.38 -49.60 -6.55
N LEU A 70 -2.90 -49.53 -7.79
CA LEU A 70 -2.86 -50.69 -8.69
C LEU A 70 -1.85 -51.75 -8.27
N ILE A 71 -0.73 -51.36 -7.65
CA ILE A 71 0.37 -52.28 -7.31
C ILE A 71 0.25 -52.79 -5.87
N LEU A 72 -0.01 -51.89 -4.92
CA LEU A 72 0.10 -52.14 -3.48
C LEU A 72 -1.27 -52.22 -2.80
N GLY A 73 -2.29 -51.56 -3.36
CA GLY A 73 -3.62 -51.45 -2.76
C GLY A 73 -3.84 -50.12 -2.03
N ARG A 74 -4.85 -50.09 -1.14
CA ARG A 74 -5.39 -48.85 -0.55
C ARG A 74 -5.15 -48.71 0.95
N ASP A 75 -4.28 -49.53 1.54
CA ASP A 75 -4.07 -49.50 2.98
C ASP A 75 -3.56 -48.13 3.44
N PRO A 76 -3.97 -47.65 4.63
CA PRO A 76 -3.52 -46.35 5.14
C PRO A 76 -2.00 -46.17 5.17
N LEU A 77 -1.25 -47.27 5.38
CA LEU A 77 0.21 -47.27 5.31
C LEU A 77 0.74 -46.97 3.89
N ILE A 78 0.08 -47.48 2.86
CA ILE A 78 0.44 -47.25 1.45
C ILE A 78 0.11 -45.81 1.07
N VAL A 79 -1.01 -45.27 1.54
CA VAL A 79 -1.35 -43.84 1.34
C VAL A 79 -0.27 -42.95 1.94
N GLY A 80 0.15 -43.22 3.18
CA GLY A 80 1.23 -42.50 3.85
C GLY A 80 2.56 -42.57 3.08
N LEU A 81 2.94 -43.77 2.61
CA LEU A 81 4.15 -43.97 1.82
C LEU A 81 4.09 -43.20 0.48
N THR A 82 2.94 -43.23 -0.19
CA THR A 82 2.71 -42.52 -1.46
C THR A 82 2.86 -41.01 -1.26
N ILE A 83 2.28 -40.47 -0.19
CA ILE A 83 2.44 -39.05 0.20
C ILE A 83 3.92 -38.71 0.42
N MET A 84 4.67 -39.53 1.16
CA MET A 84 6.10 -39.28 1.39
C MET A 84 6.89 -39.20 0.08
N ILE A 85 6.62 -40.11 -0.87
CA ILE A 85 7.27 -40.13 -2.18
C ILE A 85 6.91 -38.86 -2.97
N VAL A 86 5.63 -38.48 -3.00
CA VAL A 86 5.17 -37.28 -3.72
C VAL A 86 5.79 -36.00 -3.12
N ILE A 87 5.88 -35.89 -1.79
CA ILE A 87 6.57 -34.76 -1.11
C ILE A 87 8.03 -34.71 -1.56
N ALA A 88 8.75 -35.83 -1.51
CA ALA A 88 10.16 -35.88 -1.90
C ALA A 88 10.38 -35.43 -3.36
N LEU A 89 9.49 -35.85 -4.27
CA LEU A 89 9.52 -35.44 -5.67
C LEU A 89 9.22 -33.95 -5.86
N CYS A 90 8.18 -33.44 -5.20
CA CYS A 90 7.82 -32.02 -5.28
C CYS A 90 8.93 -31.12 -4.71
N LEU A 91 9.59 -31.53 -3.62
CA LEU A 91 10.74 -30.82 -3.06
C LEU A 91 11.95 -30.84 -4.01
N LYS A 92 12.21 -31.96 -4.68
CA LYS A 92 13.27 -32.07 -5.70
C LYS A 92 13.02 -31.11 -6.87
N MET A 93 11.75 -30.87 -7.22
CA MET A 93 11.33 -29.89 -8.24
C MET A 93 11.29 -28.43 -7.75
N ARG A 94 11.65 -28.18 -6.48
CA ARG A 94 11.64 -26.85 -5.84
C ARG A 94 10.25 -26.16 -5.87
N LEU A 95 9.17 -26.93 -5.78
CA LEU A 95 7.81 -26.40 -5.74
C LEU A 95 7.51 -25.73 -4.39
N GLU A 96 6.66 -24.70 -4.39
CA GLU A 96 6.26 -24.00 -3.17
C GLU A 96 5.43 -24.89 -2.23
N SER A 97 5.49 -24.64 -0.91
CA SER A 97 4.74 -25.41 0.09
C SER A 97 3.22 -25.42 -0.16
N SER A 98 2.67 -24.32 -0.69
CA SER A 98 1.24 -24.24 -1.04
C SER A 98 0.86 -25.21 -2.17
N THR A 99 1.75 -25.38 -3.14
CA THR A 99 1.60 -26.34 -4.25
C THR A 99 1.66 -27.78 -3.75
N ILE A 100 2.55 -28.08 -2.80
CA ILE A 100 2.66 -29.40 -2.18
C ILE A 100 1.34 -29.77 -1.49
N SER A 101 0.76 -28.87 -0.68
CA SER A 101 -0.50 -29.15 0.02
C SER A 101 -1.64 -29.57 -0.91
N VAL A 102 -1.79 -28.92 -2.07
CA VAL A 102 -2.83 -29.29 -3.05
C VAL A 102 -2.57 -30.68 -3.64
N ALA A 103 -1.32 -30.99 -3.99
CA ALA A 103 -0.95 -32.32 -4.50
C ALA A 103 -1.25 -33.43 -3.48
N LEU A 104 -1.06 -33.17 -2.18
CA LEU A 104 -1.40 -34.12 -1.12
C LEU A 104 -2.91 -34.36 -1.02
N VAL A 105 -3.70 -33.30 -1.11
CA VAL A 105 -5.17 -33.43 -1.18
C VAL A 105 -5.57 -34.31 -2.36
N THR A 106 -4.91 -34.17 -3.51
CA THR A 106 -5.16 -35.01 -4.70
C THR A 106 -4.83 -36.48 -4.47
N VAL A 107 -3.69 -36.79 -3.85
CA VAL A 107 -3.32 -38.18 -3.51
C VAL A 107 -4.39 -38.79 -2.60
N ILE A 108 -4.76 -38.10 -1.52
CA ILE A 108 -5.77 -38.58 -0.55
C ILE A 108 -7.13 -38.77 -1.23
N ALA A 109 -7.54 -37.81 -2.05
CA ALA A 109 -8.84 -37.84 -2.74
C ALA A 109 -8.95 -38.98 -3.77
N ILE A 110 -7.84 -39.32 -4.44
CA ILE A 110 -7.80 -40.40 -5.44
C ILE A 110 -7.73 -41.77 -4.76
N MET A 111 -6.99 -41.90 -3.66
CA MET A 111 -6.83 -43.18 -2.95
C MET A 111 -8.02 -43.51 -2.02
N GLU A 112 -8.99 -42.62 -1.90
CA GLU A 112 -10.25 -42.87 -1.19
C GLU A 112 -10.97 -44.12 -1.72
N TYR A 113 -11.56 -44.92 -0.82
CA TYR A 113 -12.23 -46.15 -1.19
C TYR A 113 -13.49 -45.87 -2.04
N THR A 114 -13.67 -46.64 -3.11
CA THR A 114 -14.88 -46.61 -3.94
C THR A 114 -15.20 -47.99 -4.51
N ASP A 115 -16.50 -48.27 -4.67
CA ASP A 115 -17.03 -49.51 -5.26
C ASP A 115 -17.13 -49.48 -6.80
N ARG A 116 -16.72 -48.36 -7.44
CA ARG A 116 -16.77 -48.16 -8.91
C ARG A 116 -15.44 -48.50 -9.60
N GLN A 117 -15.43 -48.45 -10.94
CA GLN A 117 -14.21 -48.51 -11.76
C GLN A 117 -13.20 -47.45 -11.28
N PHE A 118 -12.11 -47.93 -10.66
CA PHE A 118 -11.15 -47.08 -9.95
C PHE A 118 -10.53 -45.99 -10.84
N ILE A 119 -10.19 -46.30 -12.09
CA ILE A 119 -9.57 -45.36 -13.03
C ILE A 119 -10.53 -44.21 -13.37
N GLU A 120 -11.81 -44.52 -13.60
CA GLU A 120 -12.84 -43.51 -13.86
C GLU A 120 -13.01 -42.59 -12.65
N PHE A 121 -13.07 -43.18 -11.44
CA PHE A 121 -13.14 -42.42 -10.20
C PHE A 121 -11.92 -41.49 -10.01
N ALA A 122 -10.71 -42.00 -10.22
CA ALA A 122 -9.48 -41.23 -10.14
C ALA A 122 -9.46 -40.05 -11.13
N ALA A 123 -9.93 -40.28 -12.36
CA ALA A 123 -10.05 -39.23 -13.38
C ALA A 123 -11.06 -38.14 -12.97
N ILE A 124 -12.23 -38.53 -12.46
CA ILE A 124 -13.25 -37.60 -11.95
C ILE A 124 -12.71 -36.78 -10.77
N ARG A 125 -11.99 -37.42 -9.84
CA ARG A 125 -11.36 -36.74 -8.70
C ARG A 125 -10.31 -35.72 -9.15
N PHE A 126 -9.45 -36.12 -10.07
CA PHE A 126 -8.44 -35.22 -10.65
C PHE A 126 -9.10 -34.01 -11.34
N LEU A 127 -10.11 -34.23 -12.18
CA LEU A 127 -10.86 -33.16 -12.86
C LEU A 127 -11.56 -32.22 -11.87
N THR A 128 -12.14 -32.75 -10.80
CA THR A 128 -12.79 -31.95 -9.74
C THR A 128 -11.79 -30.99 -9.07
N ILE A 129 -10.57 -31.46 -8.78
CA ILE A 129 -9.52 -30.64 -8.16
C ILE A 129 -8.98 -29.59 -9.14
N MET A 130 -8.79 -29.97 -10.41
CA MET A 130 -8.41 -29.05 -11.47
C MET A 130 -9.45 -27.93 -11.63
N LEU A 131 -10.73 -28.26 -11.59
CA LEU A 131 -11.81 -27.28 -11.67
C LEU A 131 -11.74 -26.24 -10.54
N GLY A 132 -11.44 -26.68 -9.31
CA GLY A 132 -11.21 -25.76 -8.18
C GLY A 132 -10.03 -24.82 -8.40
N LEU A 133 -8.92 -25.34 -8.92
CA LEU A 133 -7.72 -24.58 -9.26
C LEU A 133 -8.00 -23.52 -10.33
N PHE A 134 -8.71 -23.89 -11.41
CA PHE A 134 -9.11 -22.95 -12.45
C PHE A 134 -10.12 -21.91 -11.96
N ALA A 135 -11.08 -22.28 -11.11
CA ALA A 135 -12.03 -21.35 -10.52
C ALA A 135 -11.34 -20.29 -9.66
N ALA A 136 -10.37 -20.69 -8.82
CA ALA A 136 -9.57 -19.75 -8.04
C ALA A 136 -8.73 -18.82 -8.90
N PHE A 137 -8.12 -19.33 -9.97
CA PHE A 137 -7.39 -18.52 -10.93
C PHE A 137 -8.29 -17.51 -11.64
N LEU A 138 -9.47 -17.93 -12.10
CA LEU A 138 -10.45 -17.09 -12.78
C LEU A 138 -10.94 -15.96 -11.87
N VAL A 139 -11.28 -16.27 -10.62
CA VAL A 139 -11.68 -15.24 -9.65
C VAL A 139 -10.54 -14.28 -9.36
N ASN A 140 -9.30 -14.77 -9.23
CA ASN A 140 -8.14 -13.90 -9.08
C ASN A 140 -7.93 -12.97 -10.29
N LEU A 141 -8.24 -13.43 -11.50
CA LEU A 141 -8.15 -12.60 -12.71
C LEU A 141 -9.22 -11.50 -12.74
N ILE A 142 -10.44 -11.82 -12.31
CA ILE A 142 -11.57 -10.87 -12.30
C ILE A 142 -11.42 -9.82 -11.18
N PHE A 143 -10.96 -10.23 -10.00
CA PHE A 143 -10.76 -9.34 -8.86
C PHE A 143 -9.37 -8.68 -8.90
N LEU A 144 -9.28 -7.52 -9.55
CA LEU A 144 -8.08 -6.68 -9.62
C LEU A 144 -7.53 -6.30 -8.23
N PRO A 145 -6.20 -6.16 -8.08
CA PRO A 145 -5.58 -5.77 -6.81
C PRO A 145 -6.10 -4.40 -6.34
N PRO A 146 -6.32 -4.23 -5.02
CA PRO A 146 -6.78 -2.96 -4.46
C PRO A 146 -5.78 -1.83 -4.76
N LYS A 147 -6.30 -0.68 -5.19
CA LYS A 147 -5.49 0.50 -5.55
C LYS A 147 -4.93 1.22 -4.31
N TYR A 148 -3.93 0.61 -3.66
CA TYR A 148 -3.26 1.20 -2.50
C TYR A 148 -2.60 2.54 -2.82
N GLU A 149 -2.05 2.69 -4.03
CA GLU A 149 -1.39 3.93 -4.47
C GLU A 149 -2.33 5.14 -4.40
N LYS A 150 -3.50 5.05 -5.05
CA LYS A 150 -4.49 6.13 -5.07
C LYS A 150 -4.94 6.49 -3.65
N LYS A 151 -5.28 5.47 -2.86
CA LYS A 151 -5.70 5.66 -1.47
C LYS A 151 -4.61 6.32 -0.62
N LEU A 152 -3.35 5.93 -0.81
CA LEU A 152 -2.22 6.51 -0.10
C LEU A 152 -2.11 8.00 -0.45
N TYR A 153 -2.10 8.34 -1.74
CA TYR A 153 -2.02 9.74 -2.16
C TYR A 153 -3.16 10.60 -1.65
N GLU A 154 -4.41 10.15 -1.79
CA GLU A 154 -5.60 10.87 -1.29
C GLU A 154 -5.53 11.09 0.23
N THR A 155 -5.03 10.09 0.97
CA THR A 155 -4.84 10.23 2.42
C THR A 155 -3.74 11.23 2.76
N ILE A 156 -2.56 11.17 2.11
CA ILE A 156 -1.48 12.15 2.30
C ILE A 156 -2.01 13.56 2.02
N SER A 157 -2.57 13.78 0.82
CA SER A 157 -3.02 15.10 0.39
C SER A 157 -4.09 15.65 1.32
N GLY A 158 -5.09 14.84 1.70
CA GLY A 158 -6.16 15.27 2.60
C GLY A 158 -5.67 15.61 4.00
N LYS A 159 -4.74 14.83 4.57
CA LYS A 159 -4.18 15.11 5.90
C LYS A 159 -3.27 16.33 5.90
N THR A 160 -2.45 16.49 4.87
CA THR A 160 -1.67 17.72 4.69
C THR A 160 -2.59 18.93 4.62
N GLU A 161 -3.63 18.91 3.79
CA GLU A 161 -4.56 20.03 3.65
C GLU A 161 -5.22 20.42 4.99
N THR A 162 -5.63 19.44 5.80
CA THR A 162 -6.16 19.69 7.14
C THR A 162 -5.11 20.35 8.04
N ILE A 163 -3.87 19.86 8.06
CA ILE A 163 -2.78 20.48 8.83
C ILE A 163 -2.55 21.93 8.41
N LEU A 164 -2.45 22.20 7.10
CA LEU A 164 -2.24 23.55 6.58
C LEU A 164 -3.40 24.49 6.96
N LYS A 165 -4.65 24.01 6.92
CA LYS A 165 -5.83 24.76 7.38
C LYS A 165 -5.74 25.15 8.85
N TRP A 166 -5.37 24.22 9.72
CA TRP A 166 -5.21 24.51 11.15
C TRP A 166 -4.08 25.51 11.43
N ILE A 167 -2.97 25.44 10.70
CA ILE A 167 -1.91 26.46 10.79
C ILE A 167 -2.45 27.84 10.38
N ARG A 168 -3.23 27.93 9.30
CA ARG A 168 -3.84 29.19 8.85
C ARG A 168 -4.85 29.74 9.87
N LEU A 169 -5.67 28.89 10.49
CA LEU A 169 -6.63 29.28 11.53
C LEU A 169 -5.93 29.76 12.81
N HIS A 170 -4.87 29.06 13.25
CA HIS A 170 -4.07 29.46 14.41
C HIS A 170 -3.43 30.83 14.21
N LYS A 171 -2.90 31.10 13.01
CA LYS A 171 -2.35 32.42 12.65
C LYS A 171 -3.37 33.55 12.82
N GLN A 172 -4.66 33.29 12.57
CA GLN A 172 -5.73 34.28 12.69
C GLN A 172 -6.25 34.45 14.12
N GLN A 173 -5.68 33.76 15.12
CA GLN A 173 -6.16 33.73 16.51
C GLN A 173 -7.65 33.31 16.63
N ALA A 174 -8.16 32.60 15.63
CA ALA A 174 -9.57 32.21 15.53
C ALA A 174 -9.85 30.81 16.11
N ALA A 175 -8.83 30.13 16.64
CA ALA A 175 -8.93 28.78 17.17
C ALA A 175 -8.92 28.79 18.71
N ASP A 176 -9.88 28.09 19.33
CA ASP A 176 -9.87 27.89 20.78
C ASP A 176 -8.68 27.02 21.18
N HIS A 177 -7.87 27.46 22.14
CA HIS A 177 -6.66 26.79 22.61
C HIS A 177 -6.87 25.29 22.93
N HIS A 178 -7.96 24.93 23.61
CA HIS A 178 -8.24 23.53 23.96
C HIS A 178 -8.61 22.68 22.73
N ARG A 179 -9.40 23.22 21.80
CA ARG A 179 -9.81 22.50 20.59
C ARG A 179 -8.61 22.21 19.68
N LEU A 180 -7.67 23.15 19.60
CA LEU A 180 -6.47 22.98 18.81
C LEU A 180 -5.58 21.86 19.35
N LYS A 181 -5.46 21.73 20.68
CA LYS A 181 -4.69 20.65 21.31
C LYS A 181 -5.26 19.27 20.95
N ASP A 182 -6.56 19.08 21.14
CA ASP A 182 -7.24 17.81 20.85
C ASP A 182 -7.09 17.42 19.37
N GLU A 183 -7.20 18.42 18.48
CA GLU A 183 -6.99 18.21 17.05
C GLU A 183 -5.53 17.84 16.72
N ILE A 184 -4.53 18.50 17.32
CA ILE A 184 -3.12 18.17 17.11
C ILE A 184 -2.85 16.70 17.50
N GLU A 185 -3.41 16.23 18.62
CA GLU A 185 -3.32 14.82 19.04
C GLU A 185 -3.99 13.90 18.01
N THR A 186 -5.18 14.25 17.54
CA THR A 186 -5.92 13.50 16.51
C THR A 186 -5.13 13.41 15.21
N LEU A 187 -4.57 14.52 14.73
CA LEU A 187 -3.73 14.57 13.52
C LEU A 187 -2.47 13.73 13.69
N HIS A 188 -1.87 13.69 14.88
CA HIS A 188 -0.70 12.86 15.15
C HIS A 188 -1.02 11.36 15.04
N GLU A 189 -2.16 10.91 15.59
CA GLU A 189 -2.61 9.54 15.42
C GLU A 189 -2.91 9.20 13.96
N GLU A 190 -3.53 10.11 13.23
CA GLU A 190 -3.85 9.93 11.81
C GLU A 190 -2.58 9.84 10.96
N MET A 191 -1.56 10.63 11.26
CA MET A 191 -0.25 10.55 10.61
C MET A 191 0.43 9.20 10.92
N THR A 192 0.29 8.67 12.14
CA THR A 192 0.79 7.33 12.49
C THR A 192 0.07 6.23 11.68
N LYS A 193 -1.26 6.36 11.50
CA LYS A 193 -2.04 5.45 10.63
C LYS A 193 -1.61 5.56 9.16
N LEU A 194 -1.23 6.76 8.70
CA LEU A 194 -0.71 6.99 7.36
C LEU A 194 0.65 6.32 7.15
N ASP A 195 1.54 6.33 8.16
CA ASP A 195 2.81 5.61 8.13
C ASP A 195 2.60 4.10 7.96
N HIS A 196 1.62 3.53 8.65
CA HIS A 196 1.22 2.14 8.44
C HIS A 196 0.69 1.89 7.02
N LEU A 197 -0.13 2.78 6.48
CA LEU A 197 -0.63 2.65 5.10
C LEU A 197 0.52 2.69 4.09
N TYR A 198 1.51 3.57 4.30
CA TYR A 198 2.73 3.63 3.51
C TYR A 198 3.55 2.33 3.62
N PHE A 199 3.68 1.77 4.83
CA PHE A 199 4.36 0.49 5.03
C PHE A 199 3.68 -0.65 4.24
N MET A 200 2.34 -0.74 4.29
CA MET A 200 1.58 -1.73 3.51
C MET A 200 1.80 -1.54 1.99
N TYR A 201 1.83 -0.31 1.51
CA TYR A 201 2.14 -0.01 0.10
C TYR A 201 3.60 -0.35 -0.26
N LYS A 202 4.56 -0.10 0.64
CA LYS A 202 5.97 -0.46 0.47
C LYS A 202 6.17 -1.97 0.39
N GLU A 203 5.48 -2.73 1.24
CA GLU A 203 5.58 -4.19 1.29
C GLU A 203 4.88 -4.89 0.11
N GLU A 204 3.91 -4.24 -0.51
CA GLU A 204 3.26 -4.77 -1.70
C GLU A 204 4.31 -4.99 -2.81
N ARG A 205 4.56 -6.26 -3.14
CA ARG A 205 5.60 -6.62 -4.09
C ARG A 205 5.19 -6.24 -5.52
N THR A 206 5.99 -5.42 -6.20
CA THR A 206 5.91 -5.24 -7.66
C THR A 206 6.64 -6.37 -8.37
N TYR A 207 5.91 -7.19 -9.11
CA TYR A 207 6.43 -8.42 -9.70
C TYR A 207 7.15 -8.22 -11.06
N PHE A 208 6.92 -7.11 -11.78
CA PHE A 208 7.67 -6.76 -12.99
C PHE A 208 8.89 -5.88 -12.72
N ARG A 209 10.05 -6.20 -13.30
CA ARG A 209 11.33 -5.47 -13.10
C ARG A 209 11.24 -3.99 -13.51
N ARG A 210 10.48 -3.67 -14.57
CA ARG A 210 10.23 -2.28 -15.02
C ARG A 210 9.33 -1.49 -14.05
N LEU A 211 8.28 -2.12 -13.53
CA LEU A 211 7.39 -1.51 -12.53
C LEU A 211 8.06 -1.33 -11.16
N ARG A 212 9.10 -2.12 -10.86
CA ARG A 212 9.87 -2.00 -9.62
C ARG A 212 10.55 -0.63 -9.52
N PHE A 213 11.20 -0.15 -10.58
CA PHE A 213 11.86 1.16 -10.58
C PHE A 213 10.85 2.31 -10.45
N GLN A 214 9.72 2.23 -11.17
CA GLN A 214 8.64 3.22 -11.05
C GLN A 214 8.06 3.23 -9.62
N LYS A 215 7.78 2.06 -9.04
CA LYS A 215 7.29 1.96 -7.66
C LYS A 215 8.32 2.47 -6.65
N SER A 216 9.60 2.12 -6.79
CA SER A 216 10.66 2.61 -5.91
C SER A 216 10.77 4.15 -5.93
N ARG A 217 10.67 4.78 -7.10
CA ARG A 217 10.67 6.24 -7.22
C ARG A 217 9.44 6.87 -6.57
N LYS A 218 8.24 6.31 -6.82
CA LYS A 218 6.99 6.73 -6.17
C LYS A 218 7.06 6.57 -4.64
N LEU A 219 7.68 5.50 -4.14
CA LEU A 219 7.89 5.28 -2.70
C LEU A 219 8.75 6.39 -2.08
N VAL A 220 9.80 6.83 -2.78
CA VAL A 220 10.64 7.95 -2.32
C VAL A 220 9.81 9.24 -2.26
N LEU A 221 8.99 9.53 -3.27
CA LEU A 221 8.11 10.69 -3.29
C LEU A 221 7.08 10.66 -2.15
N TYR A 222 6.32 9.57 -2.02
CA TYR A 222 5.32 9.45 -0.94
C TYR A 222 5.96 9.52 0.44
N ARG A 223 7.15 8.93 0.62
CA ARG A 223 7.90 9.07 1.87
C ARG A 223 8.23 10.52 2.18
N GLN A 224 8.70 11.28 1.19
CA GLN A 224 9.04 12.70 1.39
C GLN A 224 7.82 13.58 1.60
N MET A 225 6.69 13.29 0.94
CA MET A 225 5.42 13.95 1.22
C MET A 225 4.96 13.72 2.66
N ILE A 226 5.05 12.48 3.16
CA ILE A 226 4.71 12.14 4.55
C ILE A 226 5.64 12.86 5.54
N ILE A 227 6.95 12.91 5.25
CA ILE A 227 7.92 13.66 6.05
C ILE A 227 7.58 15.15 6.08
N ALA A 228 7.27 15.75 4.94
CA ALA A 228 6.88 17.16 4.85
C ALA A 228 5.59 17.46 5.65
N ALA A 229 4.60 16.56 5.60
CA ALA A 229 3.38 16.67 6.40
C ALA A 229 3.65 16.57 7.91
N HIS A 230 4.51 15.64 8.35
CA HIS A 230 4.96 15.55 9.74
C HIS A 230 5.68 16.83 10.21
N ARG A 231 6.49 17.46 9.34
CA ARG A 231 7.14 18.74 9.67
C ARG A 231 6.15 19.90 9.75
N ALA A 232 5.15 19.95 8.87
CA ALA A 232 4.07 20.92 8.99
C ALA A 232 3.30 20.76 10.32
N LEU A 233 2.98 19.51 10.72
CA LEU A 233 2.34 19.23 12.02
C LEU A 233 3.25 19.61 13.20
N SER A 234 4.55 19.42 13.07
CA SER A 234 5.53 19.83 14.09
C SER A 234 5.54 21.35 14.26
N VAL A 235 5.49 22.11 13.16
CA VAL A 235 5.36 23.58 13.18
C VAL A 235 4.06 24.00 13.87
N LEU A 236 2.93 23.37 13.54
CA LEU A 236 1.65 23.63 14.21
C LEU A 236 1.73 23.42 15.72
N LYS A 237 2.37 22.31 16.16
CA LYS A 237 2.59 22.01 17.57
C LYS A 237 3.42 23.08 18.27
N TRP A 238 4.50 23.55 17.65
CA TRP A 238 5.33 24.62 18.20
C TRP A 238 4.60 25.97 18.25
N LEU A 239 3.82 26.30 17.22
CA LEU A 239 3.00 27.51 17.20
C LEU A 239 1.95 27.53 18.31
N HIS A 240 1.35 26.37 18.60
CA HIS A 240 0.40 26.22 19.71
C HIS A 240 1.10 26.35 21.08
N GLN A 241 2.27 25.72 21.25
CA GLN A 241 3.03 25.82 22.51
C GLN A 241 3.52 27.25 22.80
N LEU A 242 3.84 28.00 21.75
CA LEU A 242 4.34 29.37 21.84
C LEU A 242 3.24 30.44 21.81
N GLU A 243 1.96 30.08 21.76
CA GLU A 243 0.84 31.02 21.53
C GLU A 243 0.89 32.26 22.45
N ASN A 244 1.15 32.05 23.74
CA ASN A 244 1.26 33.12 24.74
C ASN A 244 2.53 33.98 24.60
N GLU A 245 3.63 33.38 24.16
CA GLU A 245 4.93 34.06 23.98
C GLU A 245 4.95 34.81 22.63
N PHE A 246 4.23 34.29 21.63
CA PHE A 246 4.15 34.84 20.28
C PHE A 246 3.54 36.24 20.22
N THR A 247 2.63 36.54 21.16
CA THR A 247 2.04 37.89 21.30
C THR A 247 3.02 38.91 21.89
N ARG A 248 4.05 38.46 22.62
CA ARG A 248 5.07 39.30 23.26
C ARG A 248 6.27 39.57 22.36
N LEU A 249 6.39 38.86 21.24
CA LEU A 249 7.48 39.06 20.27
C LEU A 249 7.43 40.46 19.63
N PRO A 250 8.59 41.04 19.29
CA PRO A 250 8.67 42.26 18.49
C PRO A 250 7.84 42.13 17.20
N ALA A 251 7.15 43.20 16.83
CA ALA A 251 6.25 43.20 15.67
C ALA A 251 6.96 42.75 14.38
N GLU A 252 8.19 43.22 14.15
CA GLU A 252 9.02 42.86 13.00
C GLU A 252 9.30 41.35 12.91
N LEU A 253 9.65 40.72 14.04
CA LEU A 253 9.96 39.28 14.08
C LEU A 253 8.70 38.43 13.92
N ARG A 254 7.59 38.85 14.54
CA ARG A 254 6.29 38.20 14.39
C ARG A 254 5.80 38.23 12.95
N GLU A 255 5.93 39.37 12.27
CA GLU A 255 5.60 39.52 10.86
C GLU A 255 6.49 38.65 9.97
N ALA A 256 7.80 38.62 10.23
CA ALA A 256 8.73 37.78 9.48
C ALA A 256 8.39 36.28 9.59
N ILE A 257 8.07 35.79 10.80
CA ILE A 257 7.65 34.39 11.00
C ILE A 257 6.34 34.11 10.26
N CYS A 258 5.34 34.97 10.42
CA CYS A 258 4.03 34.83 9.78
C CYS A 258 4.12 34.84 8.25
N LEU A 259 4.96 35.71 7.69
CA LEU A 259 5.19 35.80 6.25
C LEU A 259 5.88 34.53 5.75
N HIS A 260 6.99 34.13 6.39
CA HIS A 260 7.72 32.93 6.02
C HIS A 260 6.84 31.68 6.09
N LEU A 261 6.09 31.51 7.17
CA LEU A 261 5.14 30.41 7.33
C LEU A 261 4.11 30.39 6.20
N SER A 262 3.51 31.54 5.86
CA SER A 262 2.50 31.61 4.78
C SER A 262 3.08 31.14 3.44
N HIS A 263 4.30 31.58 3.11
CA HIS A 263 5.00 31.11 1.92
C HIS A 263 5.25 29.60 1.93
N LEU A 264 5.62 29.01 3.07
CA LEU A 264 5.82 27.57 3.18
C LEU A 264 4.51 26.78 3.01
N LEU A 265 3.39 27.28 3.54
CA LEU A 265 2.08 26.64 3.38
C LEU A 265 1.66 26.64 1.90
N ASP A 266 1.74 27.79 1.25
CA ASP A 266 1.39 27.94 -0.17
C ASP A 266 2.32 27.10 -1.05
N TYR A 267 3.60 27.02 -0.68
CA TYR A 267 4.57 26.18 -1.38
C TYR A 267 4.21 24.70 -1.28
N HIS A 268 3.85 24.22 -0.09
CA HIS A 268 3.44 22.82 0.11
C HIS A 268 2.16 22.48 -0.67
N GLU A 269 1.16 23.35 -0.63
CA GLU A 269 -0.09 23.18 -1.37
C GLU A 269 0.18 23.11 -2.89
N GLN A 270 1.03 24.00 -3.40
CA GLN A 270 1.42 24.01 -4.80
C GLN A 270 2.25 22.78 -5.20
N LEU A 271 3.07 22.22 -4.31
CA LEU A 271 3.82 20.98 -4.58
C LEU A 271 2.88 19.78 -4.73
N LEU A 272 1.85 19.68 -3.89
CA LEU A 272 0.82 18.66 -4.05
C LEU A 272 0.06 18.82 -5.37
N LEU A 273 -0.30 20.05 -5.75
CA LEU A 273 -0.96 20.32 -7.04
C LEU A 273 -0.05 20.05 -8.24
N LYS A 274 1.23 20.40 -8.15
CA LYS A 274 2.26 20.13 -9.17
C LYS A 274 2.40 18.63 -9.41
N PHE A 275 2.39 17.82 -8.34
CA PHE A 275 2.44 16.37 -8.45
C PHE A 275 1.24 15.78 -9.23
N ILE A 276 0.03 16.35 -9.10
CA ILE A 276 -1.15 15.95 -9.91
C ILE A 276 -1.20 16.71 -11.26
N HIS A 277 -0.19 17.49 -11.64
CA HIS A 277 -0.18 18.35 -12.85
C HIS A 277 -1.30 19.40 -12.94
N LYS A 278 -2.00 19.70 -11.84
CA LYS A 278 -3.12 20.68 -11.83
C LYS A 278 -2.68 22.14 -11.85
N ALA A 279 -1.38 22.41 -11.73
CA ALA A 279 -0.83 23.77 -11.76
C ALA A 279 0.42 23.81 -12.65
N LYS A 280 0.55 24.87 -13.47
CA LYS A 280 1.78 25.15 -14.23
C LYS A 280 2.95 25.32 -13.24
N PRO A 281 4.10 24.67 -13.46
CA PRO A 281 5.23 24.81 -12.56
C PRO A 281 5.74 26.26 -12.58
N LEU A 282 5.85 26.89 -11.40
CA LEU A 282 6.86 27.95 -11.26
C LEU A 282 8.23 27.27 -11.26
N PRO A 283 9.23 27.80 -11.99
CA PRO A 283 10.57 27.23 -11.99
C PRO A 283 11.14 27.16 -10.56
N HIS A 284 11.66 25.98 -10.17
CA HIS A 284 12.33 25.72 -8.88
C HIS A 284 13.30 26.87 -8.51
N ASP A 285 14.03 27.38 -9.51
CA ASP A 285 15.04 28.42 -9.38
C ASP A 285 14.51 29.78 -8.89
N LYS A 286 13.25 30.12 -9.18
CA LYS A 286 12.63 31.35 -8.68
C LYS A 286 12.13 31.19 -7.25
N ARG A 287 11.66 29.99 -6.86
CA ARG A 287 11.13 29.71 -5.52
C ARG A 287 12.23 29.48 -4.48
N ALA A 288 13.29 28.76 -4.84
CA ALA A 288 14.45 28.60 -3.97
C ALA A 288 15.08 29.95 -3.60
N LYS A 289 15.13 30.89 -4.54
CA LYS A 289 15.56 32.28 -4.28
C LYS A 289 14.63 33.03 -3.33
N GLU A 290 13.32 32.84 -3.45
CA GLU A 290 12.34 33.47 -2.56
C GLU A 290 12.43 32.90 -1.13
N ILE A 291 12.54 31.57 -0.98
CA ILE A 291 12.74 30.92 0.33
C ILE A 291 14.04 31.38 0.97
N GLY A 292 15.14 31.46 0.21
CA GLY A 292 16.42 32.00 0.66
C GLY A 292 16.30 33.43 1.19
N ARG A 293 15.62 34.32 0.45
CA ARG A 293 15.36 35.70 0.91
C ARG A 293 14.54 35.76 2.19
N GLN A 294 13.54 34.89 2.35
CA GLN A 294 12.74 34.88 3.58
C GLN A 294 13.54 34.33 4.77
N ARG A 295 14.46 33.38 4.55
CA ARG A 295 15.41 32.90 5.57
C ARG A 295 16.37 34.01 6.00
N GLU A 296 16.90 34.76 5.05
CA GLU A 296 17.76 35.93 5.32
C GLU A 296 17.00 37.00 6.13
N ARG A 297 15.73 37.28 5.79
CA ARG A 297 14.88 38.20 6.54
C ARG A 297 14.60 37.72 7.97
N LEU A 298 14.34 36.43 8.15
CA LEU A 298 14.18 35.82 9.48
C LEU A 298 15.45 35.94 10.30
N ALA A 299 16.60 35.64 9.70
CA ALA A 299 17.91 35.79 10.35
C ALA A 299 18.17 37.26 10.71
N SER A 300 17.95 38.21 9.79
CA SER A 300 18.16 39.63 10.07
C SER A 300 17.23 40.15 11.17
N ALA A 301 15.97 39.72 11.21
CA ALA A 301 15.03 40.09 12.26
C ALA A 301 15.41 39.51 13.64
N LEU A 302 16.07 38.34 13.67
CA LEU A 302 16.60 37.76 14.90
C LEU A 302 17.80 38.54 15.44
N TYR A 303 18.70 39.00 14.56
CA TYR A 303 19.89 39.77 14.96
C TYR A 303 19.59 41.25 15.24
N ALA A 304 18.52 41.81 14.67
CA ALA A 304 18.11 43.21 14.90
C ALA A 304 17.69 43.48 16.36
N GLY A 305 17.30 42.44 17.11
CA GLY A 305 16.86 42.55 18.50
C GLY A 305 17.97 42.84 19.52
N GLY A 306 19.26 42.78 19.14
CA GLY A 306 20.41 43.14 19.99
C GLY A 306 20.72 42.18 21.15
N GLU A 307 19.71 41.57 21.76
CA GLU A 307 19.84 40.53 22.77
C GLU A 307 19.28 39.20 22.24
N PRO A 308 19.95 38.06 22.49
CA PRO A 308 19.37 36.77 22.16
C PRO A 308 18.04 36.65 22.93
N PRO A 309 16.93 36.29 22.26
CA PRO A 309 15.67 36.08 22.95
C PRO A 309 15.91 35.07 24.07
N ALA A 310 15.63 35.47 25.31
CA ALA A 310 15.89 34.65 26.51
C ALA A 310 15.17 33.29 26.48
N GLU A 311 14.19 33.15 25.58
CA GLU A 311 13.33 31.98 25.43
C GLU A 311 13.87 31.03 24.34
N TYR A 312 14.55 29.97 24.79
CA TYR A 312 15.04 28.85 23.95
C TYR A 312 13.96 28.21 23.04
N ARG A 313 12.68 28.41 23.38
CA ARG A 313 11.53 27.88 22.62
C ARG A 313 11.36 28.56 21.26
N LEU A 314 11.71 29.84 21.13
CA LEU A 314 11.65 30.55 19.86
C LEU A 314 12.62 29.96 18.83
N PHE A 315 13.83 29.60 19.27
CA PHE A 315 14.80 28.89 18.41
C PHE A 315 14.27 27.54 17.94
N SER A 316 13.47 26.86 18.76
CA SER A 316 12.84 25.58 18.40
C SER A 316 11.81 25.74 17.28
N LEU A 317 11.00 26.81 17.33
CA LEU A 317 10.07 27.15 16.24
C LEU A 317 10.81 27.52 14.95
N ILE A 318 11.84 28.36 15.04
CA ILE A 318 12.64 28.76 13.87
C ILE A 318 13.33 27.54 13.25
N GLY A 319 13.92 26.66 14.06
CA GLY A 319 14.50 25.41 13.59
C GLY A 319 13.47 24.50 12.91
N ALA A 320 12.25 24.42 13.46
CA ALA A 320 11.16 23.66 12.84
C ALA A 320 10.71 24.27 11.50
N LEU A 321 10.67 25.59 11.39
CA LEU A 321 10.34 26.30 10.13
C LEU A 321 11.41 26.07 9.05
N ILE A 322 12.69 26.16 9.44
CA ILE A 322 13.82 25.93 8.53
C ILE A 322 13.81 24.49 8.03
N ASP A 323 13.72 23.49 8.93
CA ASP A 323 13.67 22.07 8.56
C ASP A 323 12.44 21.78 7.70
N TYR A 324 11.27 22.38 8.01
CA TYR A 324 10.09 22.25 7.15
C TYR A 324 10.35 22.77 5.73
N GLY A 325 10.95 23.95 5.58
CA GLY A 325 11.36 24.50 4.29
C GLY A 325 12.34 23.60 3.52
N ASP A 326 13.35 23.05 4.21
CA ASP A 326 14.33 22.13 3.60
C ASP A 326 13.67 20.86 3.08
N ARG A 327 12.67 20.31 3.80
CA ARG A 327 11.91 19.15 3.31
C ARG A 327 11.08 19.48 2.07
N LEU A 328 10.50 20.66 1.99
CA LEU A 328 9.75 21.09 0.81
C LEU A 328 10.66 21.30 -0.41
N GLU A 329 11.84 21.90 -0.24
CA GLU A 329 12.84 22.02 -1.31
C GLU A 329 13.31 20.64 -1.81
N HIS A 330 13.56 19.72 -0.89
CA HIS A 330 13.93 18.36 -1.26
C HIS A 330 12.80 17.63 -2.00
N LEU A 331 11.55 17.81 -1.56
CA LEU A 331 10.37 17.27 -2.23
C LEU A 331 10.23 17.85 -3.64
N ASP A 332 10.42 19.16 -3.85
CA ASP A 332 10.32 19.80 -5.16
C ASP A 332 11.34 19.24 -6.16
N LYS A 333 12.60 19.08 -5.73
CA LYS A 333 13.65 18.43 -6.56
C LYS A 333 13.27 17.03 -7.00
N LEU A 334 12.64 16.26 -6.10
CA LEU A 334 12.19 14.91 -6.41
C LEU A 334 10.99 14.91 -7.36
N VAL A 335 10.06 15.84 -7.19
CA VAL A 335 8.90 16.04 -8.07
C VAL A 335 9.38 16.43 -9.48
N ASP A 336 10.30 17.38 -9.61
CA ASP A 336 10.88 17.76 -10.90
C ASP A 336 11.60 16.60 -11.59
N SER A 337 12.42 15.87 -10.85
CA SER A 337 13.07 14.65 -11.36
C SER A 337 12.06 13.59 -11.80
N PHE A 338 10.93 13.47 -11.11
CA PHE A 338 9.89 12.52 -11.50
C PHE A 338 9.23 12.90 -12.82
N HIS A 339 8.78 14.16 -12.97
CA HIS A 339 8.10 14.62 -14.18
C HIS A 339 9.03 14.68 -15.40
N HIS A 340 10.32 14.99 -15.23
CA HIS A 340 11.25 15.08 -16.35
C HIS A 340 11.62 13.71 -16.96
N TYR A 341 11.67 12.66 -16.13
CA TYR A 341 12.11 11.33 -16.56
C TYR A 341 10.98 10.33 -16.80
N HIS A 342 9.78 10.54 -16.27
CA HIS A 342 8.68 9.58 -16.37
C HIS A 342 7.30 10.26 -16.51
N TYR A 343 6.72 10.12 -17.70
CA TYR A 343 5.31 10.42 -17.97
C TYR A 343 4.45 9.18 -17.63
N ASP A 344 3.55 9.29 -16.66
CA ASP A 344 2.61 8.22 -16.27
C ASP A 344 1.15 8.69 -16.44
N ASP A 345 0.71 8.72 -17.71
CA ASP A 345 -0.63 9.10 -18.20
C ASP A 345 -1.80 8.35 -17.50
N LYS A 346 -1.51 7.19 -16.88
CA LYS A 346 -2.53 6.38 -16.19
C LYS A 346 -2.91 6.92 -14.80
N LEU A 347 -1.94 7.41 -14.02
CA LEU A 347 -2.23 7.95 -12.68
C LEU A 347 -2.99 9.28 -12.80
N GLU A 348 -2.60 10.10 -13.77
CA GLU A 348 -3.25 11.37 -14.11
C GLU A 348 -4.74 11.16 -14.46
N LYS A 349 -5.04 10.27 -15.42
CA LYS A 349 -6.44 9.93 -15.78
C LYS A 349 -7.27 9.38 -14.63
N GLU A 350 -6.65 8.70 -13.66
CA GLU A 350 -7.36 8.15 -12.49
C GLU A 350 -7.60 9.16 -11.36
N LEU A 351 -6.76 10.20 -11.27
CA LEU A 351 -6.89 11.31 -10.33
C LEU A 351 -7.78 12.43 -10.88
N GLU A 352 -7.74 12.69 -12.20
CA GLU A 352 -8.64 13.62 -12.88
C GLU A 352 -10.10 13.17 -12.76
N LYS A 353 -10.40 11.88 -13.04
CA LYS A 353 -11.76 11.33 -12.89
C LYS A 353 -12.33 11.44 -11.47
N ALA A 354 -11.48 11.49 -10.44
CA ALA A 354 -11.92 11.59 -9.05
C ALA A 354 -12.16 13.04 -8.61
N THR A 355 -11.47 13.99 -9.23
CA THR A 355 -11.54 15.41 -8.86
C THR A 355 -12.46 16.21 -9.77
N GLY A 356 -12.83 15.70 -10.95
CA GLY A 356 -13.85 16.26 -11.83
C GLY A 356 -15.31 15.85 -11.49
N GLY A 357 -15.53 15.09 -10.42
CA GLY A 357 -16.86 14.66 -9.95
C GLY A 357 -17.50 15.57 -8.89
N ARG A 358 -16.92 16.74 -8.64
CA ARG A 358 -17.50 17.80 -7.78
C ARG A 358 -17.55 19.09 -8.60
N SER A 359 -18.48 19.16 -9.54
CA SER A 359 -19.02 20.41 -10.08
C SER A 359 -20.47 20.52 -9.64
#